data_AF-A0A3M6V034-F1
#
_entry.id   AF-A0A3M6V034-F1
#
_cell.length_a   1.000
_cell.length_b   1.000
_cell.length_c   1.000
_cell.angle_alpha   90.00
_cell.angle_beta   90.00
_cell.angle_gamma   90.00
#
_symmetry.space_group_name_H-M   'P 1'
#
loop_
_entity.id
_entity.type
_entity.pdbx_description
1 polymer ?
#
loop_
_entity_poly.entity_id
_entity_poly.type
_entity_poly.pdbx_seq_one_letter_code
_entity_poly.pdbx_strand_id
1 'polypeptide(L)'
;MSSNHLGGWLLVSNVEFGSSSPKVSVETSYRGIGKSHMVLQKRAMKELRRHLSFTQLRFHCRKKQGRTFHVVTASNSSGEAVVQYFSGQTDEQPEACGSFIRLTWDDNSKLAGICRDWGRLASGEYYVGKWGHGEGQNRVYLYPAFGQHKYHLKVYLNSDNDIDCDDIASQSVNSIGDFWRVFVR
;
A
#
# COMPACT_ATOMS: atom_id res chain seq x y z
N MET A 1 -8.35 -1.67 -23.38
CA MET A 1 -8.77 -2.90 -22.68
C MET A 1 -7.61 -3.33 -21.79
N SER A 2 -7.60 -2.90 -20.54
CA SER A 2 -6.51 -3.20 -19.60
C SER A 2 -6.91 -4.43 -18.80
N SER A 3 -6.26 -5.55 -19.10
CA SER A 3 -6.50 -6.87 -18.53
C SER A 3 -6.47 -6.85 -16.98
N ASN A 4 -7.63 -7.08 -16.36
CA ASN A 4 -7.80 -7.21 -14.91
C ASN A 4 -7.47 -8.61 -14.36
N HIS A 5 -6.82 -9.50 -15.13
CA HIS A 5 -6.56 -10.88 -14.70
C HIS A 5 -5.16 -11.36 -15.10
N LEU A 6 -4.11 -10.80 -14.51
CA LEU A 6 -2.78 -11.43 -14.54
C LEU A 6 -2.58 -12.21 -13.23
N GLY A 7 -2.81 -13.53 -13.29
CA GLY A 7 -2.29 -14.50 -12.30
C GLY A 7 -3.01 -14.57 -10.95
N GLY A 8 -4.35 -14.43 -10.92
CA GLY A 8 -5.14 -14.64 -9.71
C GLY A 8 -5.15 -13.48 -8.71
N TRP A 9 -4.65 -12.30 -9.09
CA TRP A 9 -4.67 -11.10 -8.26
C TRP A 9 -5.80 -10.15 -8.67
N LEU A 10 -6.58 -9.69 -7.71
CA LEU A 10 -7.57 -8.63 -7.88
C LEU A 10 -6.94 -7.28 -7.52
N LEU A 11 -6.97 -6.32 -8.45
CA LEU A 11 -6.56 -4.93 -8.20
C LEU A 11 -7.65 -4.22 -7.38
N VAL A 12 -7.30 -3.79 -6.17
CA VAL A 12 -8.26 -3.18 -5.24
C VAL A 12 -8.06 -1.68 -5.07
N SER A 13 -6.84 -1.18 -5.24
CA SER A 13 -6.55 0.27 -5.23
C SER A 13 -5.61 0.60 -6.38
N ASN A 14 -5.88 1.68 -7.10
CA ASN A 14 -5.11 2.10 -8.27
C ASN A 14 -5.03 3.63 -8.37
N VAL A 15 -3.81 4.14 -8.25
CA VAL A 15 -3.46 5.55 -8.43
C VAL A 15 -2.37 5.60 -9.48
N GLU A 16 -2.57 6.41 -10.51
CA GLU A 16 -1.61 6.56 -11.62
C GLU A 16 -1.39 8.04 -11.89
N PHE A 17 -0.14 8.47 -11.83
CA PHE A 17 0.24 9.86 -12.06
C PHE A 17 0.08 10.22 -13.54
N GLY A 18 -0.42 11.43 -13.79
CA GLY A 18 -0.74 11.90 -15.15
C GLY A 18 -2.06 11.36 -15.71
N SER A 19 -2.91 10.72 -14.88
CA SER A 19 -4.26 10.35 -15.32
C SER A 19 -5.12 11.60 -15.57
N SER A 20 -6.13 11.48 -16.43
CA SER A 20 -7.12 12.54 -16.69
C SER A 20 -7.98 12.93 -15.49
N SER A 21 -7.95 12.15 -14.41
CA SER A 21 -8.65 12.45 -13.16
C SER A 21 -7.67 13.11 -12.17
N PRO A 22 -7.84 14.40 -11.82
CA PRO A 22 -6.90 15.11 -10.97
C PRO A 22 -7.03 14.79 -9.47
N LYS A 23 -8.04 14.00 -9.07
CA LYS A 23 -8.30 13.68 -7.66
C LYS A 23 -8.46 12.18 -7.44
N VAL A 24 -7.74 11.67 -6.46
CA VAL A 24 -7.90 10.30 -5.97
C VAL A 24 -9.24 10.16 -5.25
N SER A 25 -10.07 9.20 -5.67
CA SER A 25 -11.28 8.86 -4.93
C SER A 25 -10.97 7.90 -3.77
N VAL A 26 -11.53 8.18 -2.59
CA VAL A 26 -11.44 7.27 -1.44
C VAL A 26 -12.73 6.48 -1.34
N GLU A 27 -12.64 5.18 -1.56
CA GLU A 27 -13.81 4.30 -1.59
C GLU A 27 -14.06 3.68 -0.22
N THR A 28 -15.29 3.84 0.25
CA THR A 28 -15.74 3.37 1.56
C THR A 28 -16.36 1.97 1.53
N SER A 29 -16.63 1.45 0.33
CA SER A 29 -17.13 0.10 0.07
C SER A 29 -16.34 -0.57 -1.07
N TYR A 30 -16.20 -1.89 -1.03
CA TYR A 30 -15.51 -2.66 -2.07
C TYR A 30 -16.15 -2.53 -3.45
N ARG A 31 -17.42 -2.10 -3.52
CA ARG A 31 -18.13 -1.82 -4.78
C ARG A 31 -17.51 -0.68 -5.59
N GLY A 32 -16.66 0.13 -4.97
CA GLY A 32 -15.87 1.14 -5.68
C GLY A 32 -14.77 0.55 -6.57
N ILE A 33 -14.41 -0.73 -6.39
CA ILE A 33 -13.41 -1.43 -7.23
C ILE A 33 -13.77 -1.31 -8.70
N GLY A 34 -12.78 -0.95 -9.51
CA GLY A 34 -12.92 -0.73 -10.95
C GLY A 34 -13.07 0.73 -11.36
N LYS A 35 -13.29 1.66 -10.41
CA LYS A 35 -13.17 3.10 -10.70
C LYS A 35 -11.73 3.43 -11.09
N SER A 36 -11.59 4.31 -12.08
CA SER A 36 -10.30 4.90 -12.40
C SER A 36 -9.85 5.78 -11.23
N HIS A 37 -8.57 5.67 -10.85
CA HIS A 37 -7.95 6.55 -9.89
C HIS A 37 -8.60 6.56 -8.49
N MET A 38 -8.46 5.45 -7.75
CA MET A 38 -9.07 5.30 -6.43
C MET A 38 -8.21 4.50 -5.45
N VAL A 39 -8.51 4.66 -4.16
CA VAL A 39 -7.98 3.83 -3.08
C VAL A 39 -9.11 3.31 -2.18
N LEU A 40 -9.02 2.05 -1.74
CA LEU A 40 -9.89 1.54 -0.69
C LEU A 40 -9.43 2.01 0.69
N GLN A 41 -10.39 2.38 1.52
CA GLN A 41 -10.16 2.54 2.96
C GLN A 41 -10.36 1.21 3.72
N LYS A 42 -9.95 1.16 4.99
CA LYS A 42 -10.06 -0.03 5.88
C LYS A 42 -11.44 -0.67 5.85
N ARG A 43 -12.52 0.12 5.94
CA ARG A 43 -13.89 -0.39 5.87
C ARG A 43 -14.19 -1.14 4.56
N ALA A 44 -13.76 -0.60 3.42
CA ALA A 44 -13.97 -1.25 2.13
C ALA A 44 -13.20 -2.57 2.04
N MET A 45 -11.96 -2.60 2.54
CA MET A 45 -11.16 -3.83 2.64
C MET A 45 -11.82 -4.87 3.56
N LYS A 46 -12.44 -4.43 4.67
CA LYS A 46 -13.20 -5.29 5.58
C LYS A 46 -14.42 -5.90 4.92
N GLU A 47 -15.20 -5.09 4.20
CA GLU A 47 -16.33 -5.58 3.41
C GLU A 47 -15.85 -6.57 2.35
N LEU A 48 -14.78 -6.25 1.61
CA LEU A 48 -14.20 -7.13 0.60
C LEU A 48 -13.79 -8.49 1.18
N ARG A 49 -13.10 -8.51 2.33
CA ARG A 49 -12.62 -9.75 2.98
C ARG A 49 -13.74 -10.69 3.38
N ARG A 50 -14.95 -10.16 3.64
CA ARG A 50 -16.15 -10.96 3.92
C ARG A 50 -16.73 -11.63 2.68
N HIS A 51 -16.48 -11.07 1.49
CA HIS A 51 -16.99 -11.58 0.21
C HIS A 51 -15.93 -12.41 -0.55
N LEU A 52 -14.67 -12.05 -0.39
CA LEU A 52 -13.53 -12.69 -1.01
C LEU A 52 -12.54 -13.08 0.09
N SER A 53 -12.34 -14.38 0.27
CA SER A 53 -11.46 -14.92 1.29
C SER A 53 -9.96 -14.80 0.96
N PHE A 54 -9.50 -13.62 0.53
CA PHE A 54 -8.09 -13.38 0.19
C PHE A 54 -7.15 -13.53 1.38
N THR A 55 -6.02 -14.19 1.18
CA THR A 55 -5.02 -14.49 2.22
C THR A 55 -3.70 -13.75 1.99
N GLN A 56 -3.57 -13.01 0.89
CA GLN A 56 -2.39 -12.20 0.63
C GLN A 56 -2.72 -10.81 0.11
N LEU A 57 -1.87 -9.86 0.47
CA LEU A 57 -1.82 -8.51 -0.07
C LEU A 57 -0.54 -8.33 -0.89
N ARG A 58 -0.64 -7.53 -1.93
CA ARG A 58 0.51 -7.11 -2.75
C ARG A 58 0.50 -5.60 -2.88
N PHE A 59 1.54 -4.97 -2.38
CA PHE A 59 1.79 -3.55 -2.56
C PHE A 59 2.77 -3.39 -3.72
N HIS A 60 2.39 -2.56 -4.70
CA HIS A 60 3.21 -2.29 -5.88
C HIS A 60 3.15 -0.81 -6.20
N CYS A 61 4.23 -0.11 -5.89
CA CYS A 61 4.42 1.30 -6.16
C CYS A 61 5.67 1.46 -7.01
N ARG A 62 5.59 2.23 -8.08
CA ARG A 62 6.72 2.45 -8.98
C ARG A 62 6.79 3.89 -9.44
N LYS A 63 7.99 4.46 -9.32
CA LYS A 63 8.39 5.65 -10.07
C LYS A 63 9.39 5.28 -11.16
N LYS A 64 9.12 5.69 -12.40
CA LYS A 64 9.99 5.45 -13.57
C LYS A 64 11.38 6.04 -13.36
N GLN A 65 11.44 7.25 -12.79
CA GLN A 65 12.68 7.95 -12.43
C GLN A 65 12.94 7.83 -10.93
N GLY A 66 12.85 6.61 -10.39
CA GLY A 66 12.99 6.41 -8.95
C GLY A 66 13.06 4.93 -8.57
N ARG A 67 12.35 4.58 -7.50
CA ARG A 67 12.32 3.22 -6.97
C ARG A 67 10.97 2.56 -7.20
N THR A 68 11.03 1.23 -7.19
CA THR A 68 9.91 0.31 -7.20
C THR A 68 9.88 -0.36 -5.84
N PHE A 69 8.81 -0.10 -5.08
CA PHE A 69 8.44 -0.87 -3.91
C PHE A 69 7.45 -1.94 -4.31
N HIS A 70 7.85 -3.20 -4.25
CA HIS A 70 7.04 -4.30 -4.73
C HIS A 70 7.18 -5.54 -3.84
N VAL A 71 6.19 -5.69 -2.96
CA VAL A 71 6.17 -6.75 -1.95
C VAL A 71 4.83 -7.45 -1.92
N VAL A 72 4.87 -8.71 -1.50
CA VAL A 72 3.70 -9.55 -1.26
C VAL A 72 3.75 -10.06 0.16
N THR A 73 2.63 -10.08 0.89
CA THR A 73 2.61 -10.67 2.23
C THR A 73 3.01 -12.15 2.18
N ALA A 74 3.79 -12.61 3.15
CA ALA A 74 4.25 -13.98 3.21
C ALA A 74 3.08 -14.95 3.45
N SER A 75 3.17 -16.17 2.93
CA SER A 75 2.17 -17.23 3.17
C SER A 75 2.39 -17.91 4.53
N ASN A 76 2.38 -17.12 5.60
CA ASN A 76 2.58 -17.56 6.98
C ASN A 76 1.71 -16.71 7.93
N SER A 77 1.74 -17.02 9.23
CA SER A 77 0.97 -16.29 10.25
C SER A 77 1.30 -14.80 10.31
N SER A 78 2.57 -14.43 10.12
CA SER A 78 2.99 -13.02 10.08
C SER A 78 2.39 -12.27 8.90
N GLY A 79 2.30 -12.89 7.72
CA GLY A 79 1.65 -12.30 6.55
C GLY A 79 0.12 -12.23 6.70
N GLU A 80 -0.51 -13.22 7.31
CA GLU A 80 -1.94 -13.16 7.65
C GLU A 80 -2.24 -12.02 8.64
N ALA A 81 -1.37 -11.76 9.61
CA ALA A 81 -1.53 -10.61 10.53
C ALA A 81 -1.57 -9.27 9.76
N VAL A 82 -0.77 -9.13 8.70
CA VAL A 82 -0.81 -7.97 7.79
C VAL A 82 -2.14 -7.87 7.05
N VAL A 83 -2.64 -8.99 6.53
CA VAL A 83 -3.96 -9.06 5.89
C VAL A 83 -5.05 -8.60 6.85
N GLN A 84 -5.09 -9.17 8.07
CA GLN A 84 -6.07 -8.83 9.10
C GLN A 84 -6.06 -7.35 9.49
N TYR A 85 -4.87 -6.76 9.60
CA TYR A 85 -4.70 -5.34 9.93
C TYR A 85 -5.28 -4.43 8.84
N PHE A 86 -4.92 -4.66 7.57
CA PHE A 86 -5.40 -3.84 6.45
C PHE A 86 -6.85 -4.12 6.07
N SER A 87 -7.39 -5.31 6.37
CA SER A 87 -8.81 -5.63 6.23
C SER A 87 -9.65 -5.30 7.47
N GLY A 88 -9.10 -4.62 8.47
CA GLY A 88 -9.85 -4.15 9.63
C GLY A 88 -10.48 -5.25 10.50
N GLN A 89 -9.85 -6.43 10.51
CA GLN A 89 -10.13 -7.51 11.48
C GLN A 89 -9.45 -7.23 12.81
N THR A 90 -8.31 -6.55 12.80
CA THR A 90 -7.61 -6.03 14.00
C THR A 90 -7.14 -4.59 13.78
N ASP A 91 -6.94 -3.86 14.87
CA ASP A 91 -6.27 -2.57 14.90
C ASP A 91 -4.82 -2.66 15.42
N GLU A 92 -4.38 -3.86 15.82
CA GLU A 92 -2.99 -4.11 16.18
C GLU A 92 -2.08 -4.05 14.95
N GLN A 93 -1.06 -3.20 15.01
CA GLN A 93 -0.05 -3.10 13.95
C GLN A 93 0.85 -4.35 13.97
N PRO A 94 0.93 -5.10 12.86
CA PRO A 94 1.71 -6.33 12.77
C PRO A 94 3.18 -6.04 12.52
N GLU A 95 4.04 -6.98 12.93
CA GLU A 95 5.48 -6.96 12.65
C GLU A 95 5.76 -6.90 11.14
N ALA A 96 6.70 -6.05 10.75
CA ALA A 96 7.08 -5.84 9.36
C ALA A 96 8.07 -6.92 8.86
N CYS A 97 9.11 -7.21 9.62
CA CYS A 97 10.07 -8.23 9.19
C CYS A 97 9.46 -9.63 9.22
N GLY A 98 9.68 -10.41 8.16
CA GLY A 98 9.17 -11.78 8.04
C GLY A 98 7.71 -11.90 7.62
N SER A 99 6.97 -10.78 7.54
CA SER A 99 5.56 -10.77 7.10
C SER A 99 5.38 -10.50 5.61
N PHE A 100 6.45 -10.24 4.85
CA PHE A 100 6.41 -10.06 3.40
C PHE A 100 7.61 -10.67 2.69
N ILE A 101 7.44 -10.88 1.38
CA ILE A 101 8.43 -11.31 0.42
C ILE A 101 8.62 -10.17 -0.59
N ARG A 102 9.88 -9.82 -0.88
CA ARG A 102 10.24 -8.87 -1.94
C ARG A 102 10.15 -9.57 -3.28
N LEU A 103 9.47 -8.96 -4.26
CA LEU A 103 9.46 -9.44 -5.63
C LEU A 103 10.72 -8.92 -6.34
N THR A 104 11.87 -9.54 -6.03
CA THR A 104 13.22 -9.08 -6.39
C THR A 104 13.48 -8.91 -7.89
N TRP A 105 12.65 -9.49 -8.76
CA TRP A 105 12.70 -9.25 -10.19
C TRP A 105 12.24 -7.83 -10.60
N ASP A 106 11.61 -7.08 -9.70
CA ASP A 106 11.08 -5.73 -9.94
C ASP A 106 11.31 -4.76 -8.77
N ASP A 107 11.37 -5.26 -7.53
CA ASP A 107 11.62 -4.46 -6.34
C ASP A 107 13.09 -4.04 -6.24
N ASN A 108 13.33 -2.73 -6.21
CA ASN A 108 14.64 -2.14 -5.91
C ASN A 108 14.57 -1.18 -4.71
N SER A 109 13.52 -1.30 -3.90
CA SER A 109 13.27 -0.39 -2.79
C SER A 109 14.29 -0.55 -1.65
N LYS A 110 14.62 0.58 -1.00
CA LYS A 110 15.39 0.59 0.25
C LYS A 110 14.49 0.40 1.45
N LEU A 111 13.24 0.89 1.42
CA LEU A 111 12.24 0.72 2.47
C LEU A 111 12.07 -0.76 2.82
N ALA A 112 11.94 -1.65 1.83
CA ALA A 112 11.84 -3.09 2.06
C ALA A 112 13.08 -3.71 2.75
N GLY A 113 14.24 -3.06 2.68
CA GLY A 113 15.48 -3.50 3.33
C GLY A 113 15.60 -3.08 4.80
N ILE A 114 14.73 -2.17 5.28
CA ILE A 114 14.80 -1.61 6.64
C ILE A 114 13.54 -1.92 7.46
N CYS A 115 12.94 -3.10 7.29
CA CYS A 115 11.67 -3.47 7.96
C CYS A 115 11.68 -3.30 9.49
N ARG A 116 12.84 -3.41 10.15
CA ARG A 116 12.98 -3.19 11.60
C ARG A 116 12.77 -1.74 12.01
N ASP A 117 12.98 -0.81 11.09
CA ASP A 117 12.84 0.63 11.30
C ASP A 117 11.42 1.11 10.95
N TRP A 118 10.52 0.19 10.56
CA TRP A 118 9.21 0.59 10.07
C TRP A 118 8.29 1.08 11.18
N GLY A 119 7.44 2.01 10.77
CA GLY A 119 6.20 2.33 11.43
C GLY A 119 6.31 3.34 12.55
N ARG A 120 5.11 3.74 12.97
CA ARG A 120 4.88 4.59 14.14
C ARG A 120 3.65 4.07 14.87
N LEU A 121 3.70 4.01 16.19
CA LEU A 121 2.53 3.65 17.00
C LEU A 121 1.58 4.84 17.15
N ALA A 122 0.33 4.56 17.49
CA ALA A 122 -0.64 5.60 17.85
C ALA A 122 -0.17 6.44 19.07
N SER A 123 0.63 5.85 19.97
CA SER A 123 1.29 6.54 21.09
C SER A 123 2.35 7.55 20.66
N GLY A 124 2.84 7.46 19.42
CA GLY A 124 3.79 8.40 18.83
C GLY A 124 5.22 7.89 18.69
N GLU A 125 5.51 6.69 19.16
CA GLU A 125 6.82 6.04 19.04
C GLU A 125 7.11 5.63 17.59
N TYR A 126 8.36 5.81 17.15
CA TYR A 126 8.87 5.48 15.82
C TYR A 126 9.86 4.31 15.87
N TYR A 127 10.24 3.75 14.71
CA TYR A 127 11.21 2.65 14.59
C TYR A 127 10.78 1.39 15.33
N VAL A 128 9.48 1.09 15.28
CA VAL A 128 8.87 0.03 16.07
C VAL A 128 8.83 -1.32 15.36
N GLY A 129 9.37 -1.41 14.14
CA GLY A 129 9.41 -2.63 13.33
C GLY A 129 8.05 -3.09 12.83
N LYS A 130 7.05 -2.19 12.71
CA LYS A 130 5.66 -2.54 12.40
C LYS A 130 5.13 -1.88 11.14
N TRP A 131 4.12 -2.50 10.54
CA TRP A 131 3.34 -1.87 9.46
C TRP A 131 2.53 -0.68 9.97
N GLY A 132 2.30 0.30 9.10
CA GLY A 132 1.47 1.47 9.39
C GLY A 132 2.12 2.53 10.26
N HIS A 133 1.44 3.65 10.41
CA HIS A 133 1.88 4.83 11.18
C HIS A 133 0.75 5.26 12.16
N GLY A 134 -0.03 4.28 12.64
CA GLY A 134 -1.13 4.50 13.59
C GLY A 134 -2.44 4.93 12.94
N GLU A 135 -2.55 4.87 11.60
CA GLU A 135 -3.73 5.28 10.87
C GLU A 135 -4.96 4.38 11.14
N GLY A 136 -6.13 5.02 11.11
CA GLY A 136 -7.42 4.37 11.24
C GLY A 136 -7.96 3.88 9.90
N GLN A 137 -8.94 4.60 9.35
CA GLN A 137 -9.61 4.21 8.11
C GLN A 137 -8.70 4.32 6.88
N ASN A 138 -7.73 5.23 6.90
CA ASN A 138 -6.85 5.57 5.79
C ASN A 138 -5.55 4.72 5.71
N ARG A 139 -5.34 3.76 6.62
CA ARG A 139 -4.09 2.99 6.74
C ARG A 139 -3.63 2.28 5.47
N VAL A 140 -4.55 1.94 4.57
CA VAL A 140 -4.23 1.24 3.32
C VAL A 140 -3.36 2.11 2.41
N TYR A 141 -3.60 3.42 2.36
CA TYR A 141 -2.97 4.33 1.40
C TYR A 141 -2.19 5.48 2.05
N LEU A 142 -2.40 5.74 3.34
CA LEU A 142 -1.62 6.71 4.10
C LEU A 142 -0.64 5.95 5.00
N TYR A 143 0.63 5.94 4.59
CA TYR A 143 1.74 5.31 5.31
C TYR A 143 1.58 3.81 5.65
N PRO A 144 1.07 2.93 4.77
CA PRO A 144 1.08 1.48 5.02
C PRO A 144 2.47 0.94 5.37
N ALA A 145 3.52 1.45 4.72
CA ALA A 145 4.91 1.21 5.07
C ALA A 145 5.63 2.56 5.21
N PHE A 146 6.36 2.74 6.31
CA PHE A 146 6.88 4.04 6.72
C PHE A 146 8.23 3.89 7.40
N GLY A 147 9.28 4.53 6.88
CA GLY A 147 10.54 4.74 7.59
C GLY A 147 10.72 6.23 7.90
N GLN A 148 10.80 6.57 9.19
CA GLN A 148 10.86 7.96 9.64
C GLN A 148 12.01 8.74 8.98
N HIS A 149 11.70 9.88 8.36
CA HIS A 149 12.66 10.74 7.63
C HIS A 149 13.44 10.03 6.50
N LYS A 150 13.04 8.82 6.11
CA LYS A 150 13.71 8.01 5.10
C LYS A 150 12.83 7.88 3.87
N TYR A 151 11.91 6.91 3.91
CA TYR A 151 11.17 6.46 2.73
C TYR A 151 9.75 6.10 3.13
N HIS A 152 8.78 6.46 2.31
CA HIS A 152 7.37 6.21 2.58
C HIS A 152 6.70 5.49 1.44
N LEU A 153 5.61 4.80 1.78
CA LEU A 153 4.59 4.39 0.84
C LEU A 153 3.34 5.23 1.13
N LYS A 154 2.92 6.10 0.21
CA LYS A 154 1.81 7.04 0.48
C LYS A 154 1.13 7.52 -0.79
N VAL A 155 -0.17 7.79 -0.69
CA VAL A 155 -0.96 8.52 -1.68
C VAL A 155 -1.39 9.86 -1.11
N TYR A 156 -1.23 10.92 -1.88
CA TYR A 156 -1.71 12.26 -1.54
C TYR A 156 -3.05 12.53 -2.24
N LEU A 157 -4.09 12.81 -1.46
CA LEU A 157 -5.46 12.95 -1.98
C LEU A 157 -5.78 14.34 -2.57
N ASN A 158 -5.03 15.38 -2.16
CA ASN A 158 -5.34 16.78 -2.44
C ASN A 158 -4.28 17.51 -3.30
N SER A 159 -3.15 16.87 -3.60
CA SER A 159 -2.18 17.36 -4.61
C SER A 159 -2.47 16.67 -5.95
N ASP A 160 -1.73 17.01 -7.01
CA ASP A 160 -1.85 16.47 -8.39
C ASP A 160 -1.57 14.95 -8.50
N ASN A 161 -2.22 14.15 -7.65
CA ASN A 161 -2.05 12.72 -7.46
C ASN A 161 -0.61 12.34 -7.11
N ASP A 162 0.00 13.11 -6.21
CA ASP A 162 1.33 12.79 -5.73
C ASP A 162 1.33 11.45 -4.97
N ILE A 163 2.42 10.70 -5.09
CA ILE A 163 2.61 9.39 -4.46
C ILE A 163 4.05 9.31 -3.96
N ASP A 164 4.24 8.69 -2.80
CA ASP A 164 5.56 8.27 -2.33
C ASP A 164 5.71 6.77 -2.65
N CYS A 165 6.74 6.40 -3.40
CA CYS A 165 7.07 5.01 -3.74
C CYS A 165 8.47 4.66 -3.23
N ASP A 166 8.62 4.47 -1.91
CA ASP A 166 9.93 4.36 -1.27
C ASP A 166 10.75 5.65 -1.47
N ASP A 167 10.12 6.80 -1.31
CA ASP A 167 10.74 8.12 -1.33
C ASP A 167 9.98 9.04 -0.37
N ILE A 168 10.35 10.32 -0.36
CA ILE A 168 9.56 11.37 0.27
C ILE A 168 9.29 12.45 -0.79
N ALA A 169 8.07 12.98 -0.85
CA ALA A 169 7.64 13.95 -1.87
C ALA A 169 8.60 15.13 -2.11
N SER A 170 9.40 15.55 -1.12
CA SER A 170 10.41 16.60 -1.30
C SER A 170 11.64 16.18 -2.12
N GLN A 171 11.80 14.89 -2.44
CA GLN A 171 13.01 14.31 -3.04
C GLN A 171 12.81 13.71 -4.44
N SER A 172 11.58 13.60 -4.95
CA SER A 172 11.36 13.00 -6.26
C SER A 172 10.15 13.58 -7.00
N VAL A 173 10.30 13.75 -8.32
CA VAL A 173 9.25 14.27 -9.21
C VAL A 173 8.53 13.10 -9.86
N ASN A 174 7.21 13.08 -9.79
CA ASN A 174 6.42 12.04 -10.45
C ASN A 174 6.39 12.24 -11.96
N SER A 175 6.44 11.13 -12.68
CA SER A 175 6.37 11.05 -14.13
C SER A 175 5.08 10.37 -14.58
N ILE A 176 4.56 10.74 -15.75
CA ILE A 176 3.35 10.12 -16.32
C ILE A 176 3.53 8.59 -16.35
N GLY A 177 2.58 7.86 -15.77
CA GLY A 177 2.61 6.39 -15.68
C GLY A 177 3.36 5.83 -14.47
N ASP A 178 3.83 6.68 -13.56
CA ASP A 178 4.15 6.28 -12.19
C ASP A 178 2.85 5.86 -11.48
N PHE A 179 2.91 4.87 -10.60
CA PHE A 179 1.70 4.32 -10.00
C PHE A 179 1.90 3.84 -8.57
N TRP A 180 0.79 3.79 -7.86
CA TRP A 180 0.63 3.19 -6.54
C TRP A 180 -0.57 2.25 -6.58
N ARG A 181 -0.34 0.97 -6.31
CA ARG A 181 -1.36 -0.09 -6.47
C ARG A 181 -1.33 -1.08 -5.32
N VAL A 182 -2.52 -1.58 -4.98
CA VAL A 182 -2.71 -2.68 -4.03
C VAL A 182 -3.55 -3.77 -4.68
N PHE A 183 -3.13 -5.02 -4.49
CA PHE A 183 -3.83 -6.20 -4.96
C PHE A 183 -4.11 -7.17 -3.81
N VAL A 184 -5.13 -8.01 -3.99
CA VAL A 184 -5.48 -9.12 -3.09
C VAL A 184 -5.54 -10.44 -3.86
N ARG A 185 -5.26 -11.56 -3.18
CA ARG A 185 -5.57 -12.92 -3.66
C ARG A 185 -5.90 -13.86 -2.51
#